data_AF-A0AA42CA16-F1
#
_entry.id   AF-A0AA42CA16-F1
#
_cell.length_a   1.000
_cell.length_b   1.000
_cell.length_c   1.000
_cell.angle_alpha   90.00
_cell.angle_beta   90.00
_cell.angle_gamma   90.00
#
_symmetry.space_group_name_H-M   'P 1'
#
loop_
_entity.id
_entity.type
_entity.pdbx_description
1 polymer ?
#
loop_
_entity_poly.entity_id
_entity_poly.type
_entity_poly.pdbx_seq_one_letter_code
_entity_poly.pdbx_strand_id
1 'polypeptide(L)'
;MTAHRRIIEQLDTELARTCEVSDKTEDQLEFAIDHCHLALKRMLEQVIEAGFPDKESEIRFFKEQKPMVYSRLLYYQGILNLEKNCPQSDRKLTRNYYIREMENLIDFLEQNKTRVQYSRSGFTYLDHKYFLLDLPTIPLRIRSFPVKLDDYFNTWHDPAFSTILAYERLVEYIQDQLDLIDYPAE
;
A
#
# COMPACT_ATOMS: atom_id res chain seq x y z
N MET A 1 16.56 -2.26 -17.23
CA MET A 1 15.42 -2.11 -16.31
C MET A 1 15.81 -2.77 -14.99
N THR A 2 15.57 -2.13 -13.84
CA THR A 2 15.89 -2.73 -12.53
C THR A 2 14.94 -3.88 -12.22
N ALA A 3 15.40 -4.88 -11.46
CA ALA A 3 14.63 -6.09 -11.18
C ALA A 3 13.28 -5.80 -10.47
N HIS A 4 13.25 -4.81 -9.58
CA HIS A 4 12.05 -4.33 -8.89
C HIS A 4 11.01 -3.69 -9.84
N ARG A 5 11.44 -2.96 -10.87
CA ARG A 5 10.53 -2.37 -11.85
C ARG A 5 9.76 -3.44 -12.62
N ARG A 6 10.42 -4.54 -12.97
CA ARG A 6 9.77 -5.68 -13.62
C ARG A 6 8.72 -6.33 -12.73
N ILE A 7 8.96 -6.40 -11.41
CA ILE A 7 7.96 -6.91 -10.46
C ILE A 7 6.72 -6.00 -10.44
N ILE A 8 6.92 -4.68 -10.43
CA ILE A 8 5.83 -3.71 -10.44
C ILE A 8 5.02 -3.79 -11.75
N GLU A 9 5.68 -3.83 -12.91
CA GLU A 9 5.01 -3.95 -14.22
C GLU A 9 4.24 -5.28 -14.36
N GLN A 10 4.78 -6.36 -13.80
CA GLN A 10 4.05 -7.63 -13.72
C GLN A 10 2.82 -7.50 -12.82
N LEU A 11 2.97 -6.91 -11.63
CA LEU A 11 1.83 -6.67 -10.74
C LEU A 11 0.77 -5.80 -11.41
N ASP A 12 1.14 -4.74 -12.13
CA ASP A 12 0.21 -3.90 -12.89
C ASP A 12 -0.61 -4.71 -13.89
N THR A 13 0.07 -5.65 -14.58
CA THR A 13 -0.57 -6.52 -15.58
C THR A 13 -1.56 -7.48 -14.92
N GLU A 14 -1.20 -8.08 -13.78
CA GLU A 14 -2.09 -9.00 -13.06
C GLU A 14 -3.27 -8.26 -12.44
N LEU A 15 -3.04 -7.09 -11.83
CA LEU A 15 -4.11 -6.28 -11.22
C LEU A 15 -5.09 -5.76 -12.26
N ALA A 16 -4.66 -5.50 -13.50
CA ALA A 16 -5.55 -5.12 -14.59
C ALA A 16 -6.53 -6.24 -15.00
N ARG A 17 -6.19 -7.50 -14.72
CA ARG A 17 -7.03 -8.67 -15.02
C ARG A 17 -7.97 -9.05 -13.89
N THR A 18 -7.95 -8.33 -12.77
CA THR A 18 -8.76 -8.66 -11.59
C THR A 18 -10.25 -8.82 -11.95
N CYS A 19 -10.78 -7.96 -12.83
CA CYS A 19 -12.18 -8.03 -13.29
C CYS A 19 -12.50 -9.28 -14.17
N GLU A 20 -11.49 -9.99 -14.67
CA GLU A 20 -11.65 -11.21 -15.48
C GLU A 20 -11.73 -12.48 -14.61
N VAL A 21 -11.41 -12.39 -13.31
CA VAL A 21 -11.24 -13.54 -12.42
C VAL A 21 -12.57 -14.02 -11.83
N SER A 22 -13.47 -13.10 -11.47
CA SER A 22 -14.78 -13.41 -10.86
C SER A 22 -15.73 -12.22 -11.00
N ASP A 23 -17.04 -12.49 -11.02
CA ASP A 23 -18.07 -11.44 -10.95
C ASP A 23 -18.24 -10.87 -9.54
N LYS A 24 -17.68 -11.52 -8.51
CA LYS A 24 -17.78 -11.08 -7.12
C LYS A 24 -16.62 -10.17 -6.75
N THR A 25 -16.94 -9.00 -6.19
CA THR A 25 -15.97 -8.02 -5.70
C THR A 25 -15.03 -8.60 -4.64
N GLU A 26 -15.53 -9.47 -3.74
CA GLU A 26 -14.69 -10.08 -2.70
C GLU A 26 -13.56 -10.95 -3.31
N ASP A 27 -13.90 -11.82 -4.28
CA ASP A 27 -12.92 -12.67 -4.96
C ASP A 27 -11.88 -11.83 -5.73
N GLN A 28 -12.34 -10.72 -6.33
CA GLN A 28 -11.48 -9.75 -7.02
C GLN A 28 -10.48 -9.09 -6.05
N LEU A 29 -10.94 -8.66 -4.88
CA LEU A 29 -10.09 -8.05 -3.84
C LEU A 29 -9.10 -9.06 -3.27
N GLU A 30 -9.53 -10.30 -3.00
CA GLU A 30 -8.64 -11.37 -2.52
C GLU A 30 -7.55 -11.69 -3.54
N PHE A 31 -7.90 -11.81 -4.82
CA PHE A 31 -6.93 -11.99 -5.90
C PHE A 31 -5.89 -10.86 -5.94
N ALA A 32 -6.34 -9.61 -5.81
CA ALA A 32 -5.47 -8.45 -5.82
C ALA A 32 -4.53 -8.42 -4.60
N ILE A 33 -5.03 -8.77 -3.42
CA ILE A 33 -4.27 -8.88 -2.17
C ILE A 33 -3.17 -9.95 -2.31
N ASP A 34 -3.51 -11.13 -2.82
CA ASP A 34 -2.57 -12.24 -3.01
C ASP A 34 -1.43 -11.87 -3.97
N HIS A 35 -1.76 -11.19 -5.06
CA HIS A 35 -0.76 -10.74 -6.03
C HIS A 35 0.15 -9.64 -5.46
N CYS A 36 -0.39 -8.74 -4.62
CA CYS A 36 0.43 -7.77 -3.92
C CYS A 36 1.39 -8.46 -2.93
N HIS A 37 0.91 -9.45 -2.17
CA HIS A 37 1.77 -10.25 -1.28
C HIS A 37 2.89 -10.96 -2.05
N LEU A 38 2.56 -11.59 -3.18
CA LEU A 38 3.55 -12.25 -4.03
C LEU A 38 4.58 -11.28 -4.58
N ALA A 39 4.17 -10.08 -4.99
CA ALA A 39 5.08 -9.03 -5.46
C ALA A 39 6.02 -8.56 -4.34
N LEU A 40 5.51 -8.30 -3.13
CA LEU A 40 6.34 -7.91 -1.97
C LEU A 40 7.33 -9.01 -1.59
N LYS A 41 6.89 -10.27 -1.60
CA LYS A 41 7.77 -11.41 -1.35
C LYS A 41 8.91 -11.49 -2.37
N ARG A 42 8.61 -11.34 -3.66
CA ARG A 42 9.64 -11.29 -4.71
C ARG A 42 10.60 -10.11 -4.54
N MET A 43 10.10 -8.95 -4.11
CA MET A 43 10.96 -7.80 -3.80
C MET A 43 11.90 -8.10 -2.62
N LEU A 44 11.38 -8.70 -1.56
CA LEU A 44 12.16 -9.12 -0.39
C LEU A 44 13.24 -10.14 -0.76
N GLU A 45 12.90 -11.17 -1.53
CA GLU A 45 13.85 -12.18 -2.02
C GLU A 45 15.02 -11.52 -2.78
N GLN A 46 14.72 -10.56 -3.66
CA GLN A 46 15.75 -9.79 -4.38
C GLN A 46 16.63 -8.96 -3.45
N VAL A 47 16.06 -8.30 -2.44
CA VAL A 47 16.82 -7.52 -1.45
C VAL A 47 17.73 -8.43 -0.62
N ILE A 48 17.28 -9.64 -0.25
CA ILE A 48 18.09 -10.59 0.52
C ILE A 48 19.24 -11.17 -0.31
N GLU A 49 18.97 -11.49 -1.57
CA GLU A 49 19.92 -12.13 -2.48
C GLU A 49 20.99 -11.15 -2.98
N ALA A 50 20.57 -10.01 -3.50
CA ALA A 50 21.44 -9.04 -4.17
C ALA A 50 21.84 -7.85 -3.29
N GLY A 51 21.06 -7.53 -2.26
CA GLY A 51 21.22 -6.30 -1.49
C GLY A 51 21.02 -5.04 -2.35
N PHE A 52 21.51 -3.91 -1.83
CA PHE A 52 21.52 -2.64 -2.55
C PHE A 52 22.95 -2.31 -3.01
N PRO A 53 23.18 -1.96 -4.29
CA PRO A 53 24.50 -1.59 -4.78
C PRO A 53 25.05 -0.30 -4.14
N ASP A 54 24.17 0.62 -3.75
CA ASP A 54 24.51 1.90 -3.15
C ASP A 54 23.33 2.49 -2.35
N LYS A 55 23.60 3.56 -1.59
CA LYS A 55 22.59 4.26 -0.77
C LYS A 55 21.45 4.86 -1.59
N GLU A 56 21.72 5.35 -2.80
CA GLU A 56 20.68 5.92 -3.68
C GLU A 56 19.69 4.84 -4.13
N SER A 57 20.18 3.63 -4.40
CA SER A 57 19.35 2.48 -4.76
C SER A 57 18.48 2.00 -3.60
N GLU A 58 18.99 2.04 -2.37
CA GLU A 58 18.24 1.75 -1.15
C GLU A 58 17.14 2.80 -0.91
N ILE A 59 17.50 4.10 -1.01
CA ILE A 59 16.54 5.21 -0.91
C ILE A 59 15.43 5.02 -1.92
N ARG A 60 15.77 4.80 -3.20
CA ARG A 60 14.79 4.63 -4.27
C ARG A 60 13.86 3.45 -4.01
N PHE A 61 14.38 2.36 -3.46
CA PHE A 61 13.57 1.20 -3.12
C PHE A 61 12.53 1.52 -2.06
N PHE A 62 12.94 2.11 -0.93
CA PHE A 62 12.03 2.40 0.19
C PHE A 62 11.18 3.65 -0.01
N LYS A 63 11.60 4.59 -0.85
CA LYS A 63 10.87 5.82 -1.17
C LYS A 63 9.82 5.63 -2.27
N GLU A 64 10.12 4.80 -3.27
CA GLU A 64 9.30 4.70 -4.49
C GLU A 64 8.82 3.27 -4.72
N GLN A 65 9.73 2.32 -4.90
CA GLN A 65 9.40 1.00 -5.45
C GLN A 65 8.56 0.15 -4.51
N LYS A 66 8.99 0.00 -3.26
CA LYS A 66 8.25 -0.75 -2.26
C LYS A 66 6.91 -0.07 -1.92
N PRO A 67 6.85 1.26 -1.68
CA PRO A 67 5.57 1.93 -1.49
C PRO A 67 4.56 1.78 -2.63
N MET A 68 5.00 1.71 -3.90
CA MET A 68 4.10 1.46 -5.03
C MET A 68 3.35 0.12 -4.92
N VAL A 69 3.97 -0.91 -4.36
CA VAL A 69 3.35 -2.22 -4.15
C VAL A 69 2.61 -2.26 -2.83
N TYR A 70 3.26 -1.84 -1.73
CA TYR A 70 2.70 -2.01 -0.40
C TYR A 70 1.47 -1.11 -0.16
N SER A 71 1.42 0.08 -0.76
CA SER A 71 0.22 0.93 -0.71
C SER A 71 -1.00 0.27 -1.38
N ARG A 72 -0.80 -0.52 -2.44
CA ARG A 72 -1.89 -1.26 -3.10
C ARG A 72 -2.42 -2.38 -2.22
N LEU A 73 -1.51 -3.10 -1.55
CA LEU A 73 -1.90 -4.11 -0.56
C LEU A 73 -2.80 -3.49 0.53
N LEU A 74 -2.33 -2.39 1.13
CA LEU A 74 -3.09 -1.67 2.16
C LEU A 74 -4.42 -1.12 1.63
N TYR A 75 -4.45 -0.65 0.38
CA TYR A 75 -5.66 -0.18 -0.28
C TYR A 75 -6.71 -1.29 -0.45
N TYR A 76 -6.34 -2.44 -1.04
CA TYR A 76 -7.29 -3.53 -1.25
C TYR A 76 -7.74 -4.17 0.07
N GLN A 77 -6.84 -4.32 1.05
CA GLN A 77 -7.21 -4.72 2.41
C GLN A 77 -8.17 -3.71 3.06
N GLY A 78 -7.94 -2.42 2.83
CA GLY A 78 -8.80 -1.33 3.28
C GLY A 78 -10.21 -1.42 2.70
N ILE A 79 -10.35 -1.61 1.38
CA ILE A 79 -11.65 -1.80 0.73
C ILE A 79 -12.36 -3.03 1.29
N LEU A 80 -11.66 -4.17 1.37
CA LEU A 80 -12.24 -5.40 1.89
C LEU A 80 -12.76 -5.21 3.33
N ASN A 81 -12.02 -4.47 4.16
CA ASN A 81 -12.44 -4.14 5.52
C ASN A 81 -13.63 -3.17 5.54
N LEU A 82 -13.67 -2.17 4.64
CA LEU A 82 -14.80 -1.26 4.51
C LEU A 82 -16.08 -2.03 4.13
N GLU A 83 -16.01 -2.86 3.10
CA GLU A 83 -17.15 -3.63 2.61
C GLU A 83 -17.67 -4.62 3.66
N LYS A 84 -16.77 -5.33 4.35
CA LYS A 84 -17.14 -6.31 5.39
C LYS A 84 -17.84 -5.69 6.59
N ASN A 85 -17.47 -4.47 6.97
CA ASN A 85 -18.02 -3.78 8.14
C ASN A 85 -19.17 -2.83 7.80
N CYS A 86 -19.44 -2.60 6.50
CA CYS A 86 -20.46 -1.65 6.07
C CYS A 86 -21.87 -2.20 6.35
N PRO A 87 -22.72 -1.45 7.08
CA PRO A 87 -24.12 -1.83 7.26
C PRO A 87 -24.88 -1.64 5.94
N GLN A 88 -25.29 -2.74 5.29
CA GLN A 88 -26.01 -2.71 4.00
C GLN A 88 -27.53 -2.58 4.13
N SER A 89 -28.07 -2.56 5.35
CA SER A 89 -29.52 -2.62 5.58
C SER A 89 -30.25 -1.28 5.42
N ASP A 90 -29.55 -0.15 5.52
CA ASP A 90 -30.15 1.18 5.46
C ASP A 90 -29.19 2.20 4.85
N ARG A 91 -29.65 2.91 3.81
CA ARG A 91 -28.85 3.89 3.04
C ARG A 91 -28.24 4.98 3.91
N LYS A 92 -28.95 5.46 4.94
CA LYS A 92 -28.46 6.50 5.85
C LYS A 92 -27.37 5.94 6.77
N LEU A 93 -27.52 4.70 7.25
CA LEU A 93 -26.50 4.02 8.04
C LEU A 93 -25.23 3.75 7.21
N THR A 94 -25.38 3.28 5.97
CA THR A 94 -24.27 3.08 5.02
C THR A 94 -23.52 4.39 4.77
N ARG A 95 -24.25 5.48 4.49
CA ARG A 95 -23.66 6.81 4.26
C ARG A 95 -22.88 7.32 5.48
N ASN A 96 -23.47 7.24 6.66
CA ASN A 96 -22.82 7.68 7.90
C ASN A 96 -21.58 6.84 8.23
N TYR A 97 -21.60 5.53 7.92
CA TYR A 97 -20.44 4.66 8.04
C TYR A 97 -19.29 5.18 7.17
N TYR A 98 -19.51 5.36 5.87
CA TYR A 98 -18.49 5.85 4.94
C TYR A 98 -17.94 7.23 5.32
N ILE A 99 -18.79 8.17 5.74
CA ILE A 99 -18.34 9.50 6.20
C ILE A 99 -17.40 9.37 7.40
N ARG A 100 -17.77 8.56 8.40
CA ARG A 100 -16.93 8.34 9.58
C ARG A 100 -15.59 7.70 9.22
N GLU A 101 -15.58 6.71 8.34
CA GLU A 101 -14.32 6.08 7.92
C GLU A 101 -13.45 7.07 7.13
N MET A 102 -14.04 7.90 6.26
CA MET A 102 -13.32 8.96 5.55
C MET A 102 -12.71 10.00 6.51
N GLU A 103 -13.46 10.43 7.53
CA GLU A 103 -12.96 11.34 8.57
C GLU A 103 -11.74 10.75 9.29
N ASN A 104 -11.78 9.46 9.67
CA ASN A 104 -10.65 8.78 10.30
C ASN A 104 -9.39 8.76 9.40
N LEU A 105 -9.57 8.54 8.09
CA LEU A 105 -8.46 8.56 7.13
C LEU A 105 -7.88 9.97 6.96
N ILE A 106 -8.73 10.98 6.86
CA ILE A 106 -8.33 12.39 6.74
C ILE A 106 -7.59 12.84 8.01
N ASP A 107 -8.09 12.49 9.20
CA ASP A 107 -7.43 12.80 10.47
C ASP A 107 -6.03 12.20 10.54
N PHE A 108 -5.84 10.97 10.06
CA PHE A 108 -4.51 10.37 9.96
C PHE A 108 -3.60 11.16 9.02
N LEU A 109 -4.09 11.57 7.85
CA LEU A 109 -3.32 12.35 6.88
C LEU A 109 -2.92 13.72 7.45
N GLU A 110 -3.82 14.39 8.15
CA GLU A 110 -3.58 15.68 8.81
C GLU A 110 -2.57 15.57 9.97
N GLN A 111 -2.67 14.53 10.80
CA GLN A 111 -1.67 14.24 11.84
C GLN A 111 -0.28 13.98 11.24
N ASN A 112 -0.23 13.46 10.01
CA ASN A 112 1.00 13.18 9.28
C ASN A 112 1.34 14.23 8.20
N LYS A 113 0.75 15.44 8.25
CA LYS A 113 0.86 16.47 7.20
C LYS A 113 2.29 16.76 6.73
N THR A 114 3.27 16.75 7.62
CA THR A 114 4.68 17.00 7.27
C THR A 114 5.22 15.89 6.36
N ARG A 115 4.85 14.63 6.61
CA ARG A 115 5.24 13.48 5.79
C ARG A 115 4.48 13.46 4.47
N VAL A 116 3.19 13.82 4.49
CA VAL A 116 2.37 13.99 3.28
C VAL A 116 2.99 15.07 2.38
N GLN A 117 3.30 16.24 2.94
CA GLN A 117 3.94 17.33 2.21
C GLN A 117 5.31 16.90 1.65
N TYR A 118 6.11 16.21 2.46
CA TYR A 118 7.40 15.69 2.03
C TYR A 118 7.25 14.74 0.83
N SER A 119 6.33 13.77 0.92
CA SER A 119 6.01 12.82 -0.16
C SER A 119 5.66 13.52 -1.47
N ARG A 120 4.79 14.55 -1.41
CA ARG A 120 4.29 15.29 -2.58
C ARG A 120 5.32 16.27 -3.18
N SER A 121 6.24 16.78 -2.35
CA SER A 121 7.20 17.82 -2.77
C SER A 121 8.33 17.33 -3.66
N GLY A 122 8.59 16.02 -3.71
CA GLY A 122 9.75 15.46 -4.40
C GLY A 122 11.10 15.82 -3.76
N PHE A 123 11.09 16.42 -2.56
CA PHE A 123 12.31 16.77 -1.85
C PHE A 123 13.12 15.53 -1.46
N THR A 124 14.44 15.72 -1.33
CA THR A 124 15.41 14.66 -1.02
C THR A 124 16.19 14.90 0.28
N TYR A 125 16.03 16.07 0.91
CA TYR A 125 16.85 16.47 2.06
C TYR A 125 16.63 15.63 3.33
N LEU A 126 15.54 14.84 3.42
CA LEU A 126 15.29 13.88 4.51
C LEU A 126 15.39 12.42 4.04
N ASP A 127 15.84 12.15 2.82
CA ASP A 127 15.86 10.78 2.29
C ASP A 127 16.77 9.88 3.12
N HIS A 128 17.91 10.42 3.55
CA HIS A 128 18.84 9.73 4.45
C HIS A 128 18.21 9.38 5.81
N LYS A 129 17.21 10.14 6.26
CA LYS A 129 16.54 9.93 7.54
C LYS A 129 15.38 8.94 7.42
N TYR A 130 14.66 8.96 6.31
CA TYR A 130 13.45 8.15 6.12
C TYR A 130 13.73 6.80 5.46
N PHE A 131 14.70 6.73 4.56
CA PHE A 131 14.81 5.62 3.61
C PHE A 131 16.18 4.91 3.61
N LEU A 132 17.14 5.37 4.42
CA LEU A 132 18.39 4.65 4.62
C LEU A 132 18.36 3.87 5.92
N LEU A 133 18.86 2.64 5.89
CA LEU A 133 19.16 1.89 7.09
C LEU A 133 20.57 2.29 7.56
N ASP A 134 20.67 2.97 8.69
CA ASP A 134 21.95 3.42 9.26
C ASP A 134 22.76 2.25 9.89
N LEU A 135 22.68 1.05 9.30
CA LEU A 135 23.35 -0.16 9.76
C LEU A 135 24.38 -0.62 8.72
N PRO A 136 25.62 -0.97 9.12
CA PRO A 136 26.69 -1.37 8.20
C PRO A 136 26.47 -2.74 7.53
N THR A 137 25.32 -3.39 7.72
CA THR A 137 25.03 -4.69 7.11
C THR A 137 23.53 -4.93 7.29
N ILE A 138 22.82 -5.30 6.21
CA ILE A 138 21.55 -6.03 6.32
C ILE A 138 21.74 -7.07 7.43
N PRO A 139 20.98 -7.05 8.54
CA PRO A 139 21.30 -7.91 9.66
C PRO A 139 21.33 -9.35 9.19
N LEU A 140 22.44 -10.04 9.43
CA LEU A 140 22.53 -11.51 9.39
C LEU A 140 21.37 -12.20 10.16
N ARG A 141 20.66 -11.46 11.01
CA ARG A 141 19.40 -11.82 11.70
C ARG A 141 18.18 -12.01 10.79
N ILE A 142 18.14 -11.43 9.59
CA ILE A 142 17.02 -11.60 8.64
C ILE A 142 17.05 -13.00 8.00
N ARG A 143 18.25 -13.58 7.80
CA ARG A 143 18.42 -14.92 7.22
C ARG A 143 17.94 -16.07 8.10
N SER A 144 17.68 -15.85 9.40
CA SER A 144 17.33 -16.91 10.36
C SER A 144 15.83 -17.04 10.67
N PHE A 145 14.94 -16.23 10.08
CA PHE A 145 13.51 -16.24 10.42
C PHE A 145 12.60 -16.24 9.18
N PRO A 146 12.34 -17.39 8.55
CA PRO A 146 11.55 -17.43 7.31
C PRO A 146 10.05 -17.12 7.50
N VAL A 147 9.46 -17.32 8.69
CA VAL A 147 8.00 -17.23 8.87
C VAL A 147 7.51 -15.84 9.31
N LYS A 148 8.39 -15.00 9.86
CA LYS A 148 8.05 -13.61 10.27
C LYS A 148 8.66 -12.55 9.35
N LEU A 149 9.29 -12.99 8.26
CA LEU A 149 10.07 -12.08 7.42
C LEU A 149 9.21 -11.18 6.57
N ASP A 150 8.05 -11.66 6.14
CA ASP A 150 7.11 -10.87 5.35
C ASP A 150 6.51 -9.74 6.20
N ASP A 151 6.08 -10.05 7.44
CA ASP A 151 5.61 -9.04 8.40
C ASP A 151 6.71 -8.03 8.76
N TYR A 152 7.92 -8.53 8.99
CA TYR A 152 9.08 -7.68 9.28
C TYR A 152 9.45 -6.82 8.07
N PHE A 153 9.42 -7.36 6.86
CA PHE A 153 9.69 -6.61 5.64
C PHE A 153 8.64 -5.55 5.41
N ASN A 154 7.35 -5.84 5.61
CA ASN A 154 6.28 -4.85 5.48
C ASN A 154 6.44 -3.69 6.47
N THR A 155 7.02 -3.96 7.64
CA THR A 155 7.34 -2.95 8.67
C THR A 155 8.79 -2.43 8.61
N TRP A 156 9.61 -2.93 7.68
CA TRP A 156 11.01 -2.52 7.50
C TRP A 156 11.07 -1.16 6.83
N HIS A 157 11.57 -0.18 7.58
CA HIS A 157 11.38 1.25 7.36
C HIS A 157 9.91 1.64 7.52
N ASP A 158 9.67 2.68 8.33
CA ASP A 158 8.34 3.16 8.72
C ASP A 158 7.35 3.11 7.53
N PRO A 159 6.28 2.30 7.62
CA PRO A 159 5.37 2.08 6.49
C PRO A 159 4.54 3.32 6.15
N ALA A 160 4.67 4.40 6.92
CA ALA A 160 3.89 5.62 6.78
C ALA A 160 3.75 6.14 5.34
N PHE A 161 4.79 6.08 4.51
CA PHE A 161 4.68 6.53 3.12
C PHE A 161 3.78 5.62 2.27
N SER A 162 3.80 4.30 2.51
CA SER A 162 2.87 3.36 1.87
C SER A 162 1.45 3.57 2.38
N THR A 163 1.29 3.81 3.68
CA THR A 163 0.00 4.09 4.32
C THR A 163 -0.62 5.39 3.81
N ILE A 164 0.17 6.47 3.68
CA ILE A 164 -0.28 7.74 3.12
C ILE A 164 -0.84 7.52 1.71
N LEU A 165 -0.08 6.84 0.82
CA LEU A 165 -0.53 6.56 -0.55
C LEU A 165 -1.78 5.69 -0.61
N ALA A 166 -1.92 4.73 0.31
CA ALA A 166 -3.10 3.87 0.40
C ALA A 166 -4.33 4.68 0.86
N TYR A 167 -4.15 5.52 1.87
CA TYR A 167 -5.23 6.29 2.49
C TYR A 167 -5.74 7.38 1.54
N GLU A 168 -4.86 8.03 0.79
CA GLU A 168 -5.26 8.97 -0.27
C GLU A 168 -6.21 8.29 -1.28
N ARG A 169 -5.86 7.07 -1.74
CA ARG A 169 -6.72 6.28 -2.63
C ARG A 169 -8.01 5.79 -1.97
N LEU A 170 -7.97 5.42 -0.69
CA LEU A 170 -9.17 5.00 0.03
C LEU A 170 -10.15 6.16 0.21
N VAL A 171 -9.65 7.39 0.42
CA VAL A 171 -10.50 8.58 0.47
C VAL A 171 -11.22 8.78 -0.86
N GLU A 172 -10.51 8.66 -1.99
CA GLU A 172 -11.12 8.70 -3.33
C GLU A 172 -12.20 7.61 -3.50
N TYR A 173 -11.89 6.36 -3.12
CA TYR A 173 -12.84 5.26 -3.16
C TYR A 173 -14.11 5.54 -2.34
N ILE A 174 -13.95 6.04 -1.11
CA ILE A 174 -15.10 6.34 -0.24
C ILE A 174 -15.93 7.48 -0.82
N GLN A 175 -15.30 8.49 -1.44
CA GLN A 175 -16.02 9.56 -2.13
C GLN A 175 -16.87 9.00 -3.27
N ASP A 176 -16.32 8.12 -4.11
CA ASP A 176 -17.07 7.46 -5.18
C ASP A 176 -18.26 6.65 -4.63
N GLN A 177 -18.08 5.93 -3.51
CA GLN A 177 -19.18 5.22 -2.85
C GLN A 177 -20.26 6.16 -2.32
N LEU A 178 -19.88 7.30 -1.75
CA LEU A 178 -20.82 8.31 -1.26
C LEU A 178 -21.59 8.96 -2.42
N ASP A 179 -20.94 9.22 -3.55
CA ASP A 179 -21.59 9.76 -4.74
C ASP A 179 -22.60 8.77 -5.33
N LEU A 180 -22.27 7.48 -5.39
CA LEU A 180 -23.23 6.42 -5.77
C LEU A 180 -24.41 6.34 -4.82
N ILE A 181 -24.16 6.54 -3.51
CA ILE A 181 -25.21 6.58 -2.51
C ILE A 181 -26.07 7.82 -2.67
N ASP A 182 -25.51 9.00 -2.92
CA ASP A 182 -26.27 10.27 -2.97
C ASP A 182 -26.99 10.45 -4.32
N TYR A 183 -26.38 9.98 -5.42
CA TYR A 183 -26.87 10.08 -6.80
C TYR A 183 -26.94 8.69 -7.47
N PRO A 184 -27.91 7.84 -7.11
CA PRO A 184 -28.06 6.52 -7.72
C PRO A 184 -28.35 6.67 -9.23
N ALA A 185 -27.69 5.86 -10.05
CA ALA A 185 -27.97 5.81 -11.49
C ALA A 185 -29.44 5.45 -11.74
N GLU A 186 -30.11 6.22 -12.61
CA GLU A 186 -31.52 6.05 -13.01
C GLU A 186 -31.80 4.71 -13.71
#